data_AF-A0A316QFD6-F1
#
_entry.id   AF-A0A316QFD6-F1
#
_cell.length_a   1.000
_cell.length_b   1.000
_cell.length_c   1.000
_cell.angle_alpha   90.00
_cell.angle_beta   90.00
_cell.angle_gamma   90.00
#
_symmetry.space_group_name_H-M   'P 1'
#
loop_
_entity.id
_entity.type
_entity.pdbx_description
1 polymer ?
#
loop_
_entity_poly.entity_id
_entity_poly.type
_entity_poly.pdbx_seq_one_letter_code
_entity_poly.pdbx_strand_id
1 'polypeptide(L)'
;MAKVLITDTILRDAHQSQAATRMRLDEMLPVAPMLDSVGYYSLECWGGATFDACLRFLNEDPWERLRALKKAMPNTKLQMLFRGQNILGYKHYADDVVDMFVKKSIENGIDIIRIFDALNDLRNLEQAVKSCKKYGGIAECAISYTSSPVHTQDYFVELAREMEQMGADTICIKDMANLLLPYEAYELVKRIKQKVSVPIHLHTHNTTGTGDMTLLKAIEAGVDIVDTALSPLGNGTSQPATEPLVATLKGTEYDTGLDLNLLSEISKHFRKVAERLEKDGWLDKKVLRVDTNTLLYQVPGGMLSNLIGQLKQAGKEDQLMDVLAEVPRVREDFGYPPLVTPTSQIVGTQAVFNVIAGERYKMVTKESKALLRGEYGRLPAPVNEEVRKKCIGEETVITHRPADDIPPEYEKYKQEIKDIMEQEEDVLSYALFPQVAMKFFEKRREEKYGLNQELMSQEENIHPV
;
A
#
# COMPACT_ATOMS: atom_id res chain seq x y z
N MET A 1 -21.86 -19.36 15.33
CA MET A 1 -22.05 -18.77 13.99
C MET A 1 -21.09 -17.61 13.91
N ALA A 2 -20.11 -17.66 13.02
CA ALA A 2 -19.08 -16.62 12.93
C ALA A 2 -19.55 -15.58 11.90
N LYS A 3 -20.08 -14.46 12.40
CA LYS A 3 -20.37 -13.27 11.62
C LYS A 3 -19.10 -12.79 10.90
N VAL A 4 -19.15 -12.59 9.58
CA VAL A 4 -18.03 -12.01 8.84
C VAL A 4 -17.97 -10.50 9.07
N LEU A 5 -16.75 -10.00 9.26
CA LEU A 5 -16.47 -8.59 9.45
C LEU A 5 -15.99 -7.94 8.14
N ILE A 6 -16.34 -6.67 7.95
CA ILE A 6 -15.94 -5.91 6.76
C ILE A 6 -15.08 -4.73 7.18
N THR A 7 -13.95 -4.56 6.48
CA THR A 7 -13.22 -3.30 6.41
C THR A 7 -13.52 -2.62 5.07
N ASP A 8 -13.94 -1.36 5.10
CA ASP A 8 -14.18 -0.60 3.87
C ASP A 8 -12.98 0.29 3.54
N THR A 9 -12.54 0.27 2.28
CA THR A 9 -11.34 0.95 1.78
C THR A 9 -11.64 2.23 1.00
N ILE A 10 -12.89 2.70 0.99
CA ILE A 10 -13.34 3.86 0.18
C ILE A 10 -12.49 5.13 0.41
N LEU A 11 -12.00 5.33 1.63
CA LEU A 11 -11.21 6.51 2.02
C LEU A 11 -9.70 6.39 1.72
N ARG A 12 -9.22 5.21 1.28
CA ARG A 12 -7.78 4.96 1.02
C ARG A 12 -7.56 4.19 -0.28
N ASP A 13 -7.72 2.87 -0.28
CA ASP A 13 -7.27 2.04 -1.40
C ASP A 13 -8.13 2.20 -2.66
N ALA A 14 -9.43 2.48 -2.50
CA ALA A 14 -10.35 2.59 -3.63
C ALA A 14 -9.95 3.72 -4.59
N HIS A 15 -9.78 4.93 -4.05
CA HIS A 15 -9.35 6.09 -4.85
C HIS A 15 -7.85 6.06 -5.17
N GLN A 16 -7.03 5.37 -4.36
CA GLN A 16 -5.63 5.11 -4.73
C GLN A 16 -5.55 4.25 -6.00
N SER A 17 -6.40 3.23 -6.11
CA SER A 17 -6.43 2.29 -7.22
C SER A 17 -7.05 2.89 -8.47
N GLN A 18 -8.18 3.59 -8.33
CA GLN A 18 -8.95 4.05 -9.48
C GLN A 18 -8.69 5.50 -9.89
N ALA A 19 -8.23 6.34 -8.96
CA ALA A 19 -8.21 7.79 -9.15
C ALA A 19 -6.89 8.44 -8.69
N ALA A 20 -5.78 7.68 -8.79
CA ALA A 20 -4.43 8.13 -8.47
C ALA A 20 -4.28 8.80 -7.10
N THR A 21 -5.12 8.44 -6.11
CA THR A 21 -5.11 9.01 -4.76
C THR A 21 -5.52 10.50 -4.71
N ARG A 22 -6.58 10.89 -5.44
CA ARG A 22 -7.00 12.30 -5.61
C ARG A 22 -8.30 12.69 -4.87
N MET A 23 -8.81 11.83 -3.99
CA MET A 23 -9.91 12.19 -3.09
C MET A 23 -9.41 13.15 -2.01
N ARG A 24 -10.15 14.24 -1.81
CA ARG A 24 -9.81 15.33 -0.87
C ARG A 24 -10.53 15.16 0.47
N LEU A 25 -10.00 15.77 1.53
CA LEU A 25 -10.59 15.68 2.86
C LEU A 25 -12.02 16.27 2.92
N ASP A 26 -12.27 17.37 2.20
CA ASP A 26 -13.58 18.03 2.14
C ASP A 26 -14.68 17.16 1.51
N GLU A 27 -14.29 16.16 0.73
CA GLU A 27 -15.20 15.16 0.16
C GLU A 27 -15.42 13.96 1.09
N MET A 28 -14.51 13.71 2.04
CA MET A 28 -14.64 12.60 2.99
C MET A 28 -15.53 12.99 4.17
N LEU A 29 -15.31 14.19 4.73
CA LEU A 29 -15.96 14.64 5.97
C LEU A 29 -17.51 14.68 5.95
N PRO A 30 -18.19 15.07 4.85
CA PRO A 30 -19.66 15.20 4.85
C PRO A 30 -20.40 13.91 5.18
N VAL A 31 -19.81 12.75 4.88
CA VAL A 31 -20.40 11.42 5.12
C VAL A 31 -19.70 10.62 6.20
N ALA A 32 -18.64 11.16 6.81
CA ALA A 32 -17.89 10.50 7.87
C ALA A 32 -18.78 10.02 9.03
N PRO A 33 -19.75 10.80 9.57
CA PRO A 33 -20.63 10.31 10.63
C PRO A 33 -21.55 9.16 10.20
N MET A 34 -21.90 9.09 8.91
CA MET A 34 -22.69 7.97 8.37
C MET A 34 -21.83 6.72 8.20
N LEU A 35 -20.60 6.88 7.71
CA LEU A 35 -19.62 5.79 7.65
C LEU A 35 -19.37 5.19 9.04
N ASP A 36 -19.27 6.05 10.06
CA ASP A 36 -19.03 5.64 11.45
C ASP A 36 -20.18 4.84 12.07
N SER A 37 -21.41 4.98 11.55
CA SER A 37 -22.59 4.27 12.07
C SER A 37 -22.91 2.97 11.34
N VAL A 38 -22.19 2.62 10.27
CA VAL A 38 -22.43 1.40 9.48
C VAL A 38 -22.21 0.13 10.31
N GLY A 39 -21.20 0.13 11.19
CA GLY A 39 -20.77 -1.06 11.92
C GLY A 39 -19.66 -1.86 11.24
N TYR A 40 -18.81 -1.19 10.44
CA TYR A 40 -17.57 -1.77 9.91
C TYR A 40 -16.63 -2.23 11.05
N TYR A 41 -15.80 -3.24 10.77
CA TYR A 41 -14.70 -3.61 11.67
C TYR A 41 -13.66 -2.50 11.75
N SER A 42 -13.30 -1.96 10.58
CA SER A 42 -12.47 -0.77 10.44
C SER A 42 -12.77 -0.02 9.14
N LEU A 43 -12.33 1.23 9.07
CA LEU A 43 -12.24 2.00 7.84
C LEU A 43 -10.77 2.21 7.52
N GLU A 44 -10.34 1.73 6.36
CA GLU A 44 -8.99 2.01 5.90
C GLU A 44 -8.96 3.40 5.27
N CYS A 45 -8.33 4.36 5.96
CA CYS A 45 -8.44 5.78 5.63
C CYS A 45 -7.08 6.50 5.55
N TRP A 46 -5.97 5.79 5.79
CA TRP A 46 -4.65 6.41 5.88
C TRP A 46 -3.51 5.46 5.47
N GLY A 47 -2.31 6.01 5.34
CA GLY A 47 -1.15 5.26 4.84
C GLY A 47 -1.21 5.01 3.33
N GLY A 48 -0.48 3.99 2.87
CA GLY A 48 -0.30 3.77 1.42
C GLY A 48 0.27 5.01 0.73
N ALA A 49 -0.32 5.42 -0.40
CA ALA A 49 0.11 6.61 -1.14
C ALA A 49 -0.54 7.92 -0.67
N THR A 50 -1.51 7.86 0.26
CA THR A 50 -2.26 9.05 0.69
C THR A 50 -1.38 10.11 1.31
N PHE A 51 -0.34 9.71 2.06
CA PHE A 51 0.55 10.65 2.72
C PHE A 51 1.35 11.52 1.72
N ASP A 52 1.99 10.90 0.72
CA ASP A 52 2.69 11.63 -0.37
C ASP A 52 1.67 12.45 -1.17
N ALA A 53 0.50 11.88 -1.49
CA ALA A 53 -0.50 12.56 -2.32
C ALA A 53 -1.10 13.81 -1.66
N CYS A 54 -1.37 13.75 -0.35
CA CYS A 54 -1.82 14.89 0.46
C CYS A 54 -0.85 16.06 0.32
N LEU A 55 0.43 15.82 0.61
CA LEU A 55 1.47 16.86 0.58
C LEU A 55 1.72 17.35 -0.85
N ARG A 56 1.86 16.43 -1.82
CA ARG A 56 2.35 16.75 -3.17
C ARG A 56 1.30 17.33 -4.09
N PHE A 57 0.07 16.84 -4.01
CA PHE A 57 -0.94 17.09 -5.04
C PHE A 57 -2.19 17.77 -4.51
N LEU A 58 -2.58 17.47 -3.27
CA LEU A 58 -3.80 18.00 -2.68
C LEU A 58 -3.57 19.25 -1.86
N ASN A 59 -2.30 19.54 -1.50
CA ASN A 59 -1.95 20.60 -0.57
C ASN A 59 -2.71 20.45 0.76
N GLU A 60 -2.76 19.22 1.25
CA GLU A 60 -3.38 18.87 2.53
C GLU A 60 -2.32 18.30 3.46
N ASP A 61 -2.42 18.63 4.75
CA ASP A 61 -1.62 17.95 5.77
C ASP A 61 -2.22 16.55 6.04
N PRO A 62 -1.49 15.45 5.78
CA PRO A 62 -2.00 14.11 6.02
C PRO A 62 -2.31 13.87 7.51
N TRP A 63 -1.64 14.54 8.44
CA TRP A 63 -1.90 14.43 9.87
C TRP A 63 -3.20 15.13 10.27
N GLU A 64 -3.49 16.30 9.70
CA GLU A 64 -4.78 16.96 9.89
C GLU A 64 -5.93 16.15 9.28
N ARG A 65 -5.71 15.53 8.10
CA ARG A 65 -6.67 14.60 7.51
C ARG A 65 -7.00 13.47 8.49
N LEU A 66 -6.00 12.85 9.10
CA LEU A 66 -6.21 11.78 10.09
C LEU A 66 -6.98 12.29 11.32
N ARG A 67 -6.57 13.41 11.93
CA ARG A 67 -7.23 14.00 13.09
C ARG A 67 -8.69 14.38 12.80
N ALA A 68 -8.96 14.98 11.64
CA ALA A 68 -10.30 15.38 11.23
C ALA A 68 -11.22 14.16 11.04
N LEU A 69 -10.70 13.10 10.40
CA LEU A 69 -11.43 11.84 10.24
C LEU A 69 -11.68 11.14 11.59
N LYS A 70 -10.69 11.05 12.48
CA LYS A 70 -10.88 10.47 13.83
C LYS A 70 -11.91 11.22 14.64
N LYS A 71 -11.92 12.55 14.56
CA LYS A 71 -12.93 13.40 15.21
C LYS A 71 -14.33 13.16 14.64
N ALA A 72 -14.45 12.95 13.34
CA ALA A 72 -15.73 12.72 12.67
C ALA A 72 -16.23 11.26 12.76
N MET A 73 -15.33 10.30 13.01
CA MET A 73 -15.61 8.85 13.11
C MET A 73 -15.02 8.26 14.40
N PRO A 74 -15.54 8.62 15.58
CA PRO A 74 -14.97 8.18 16.86
C PRO A 74 -15.21 6.71 17.20
N ASN A 75 -16.19 6.04 16.58
CA ASN A 75 -16.60 4.68 16.99
C ASN A 75 -15.91 3.56 16.18
N THR A 76 -15.71 3.80 14.88
CA THR A 76 -15.10 2.85 13.96
C THR A 76 -13.58 2.90 14.08
N LYS A 77 -12.93 1.73 14.06
CA LYS A 77 -11.46 1.67 14.07
C LYS A 77 -10.90 2.27 12.79
N LEU A 78 -9.92 3.15 12.89
CA LEU A 78 -9.20 3.65 11.74
C LEU A 78 -8.01 2.74 11.45
N GLN A 79 -7.91 2.31 10.20
CA GLN A 79 -6.84 1.44 9.72
C GLN A 79 -5.94 2.18 8.74
N MET A 80 -4.63 1.88 8.81
CA MET A 80 -3.66 2.33 7.82
C MET A 80 -2.87 1.17 7.21
N LEU A 81 -2.39 1.37 5.97
CA LEU A 81 -1.40 0.51 5.33
C LEU A 81 0.03 1.05 5.58
N PHE A 82 0.91 0.21 6.13
CA PHE A 82 2.26 0.55 6.57
C PHE A 82 3.29 -0.44 6.00
N ARG A 83 4.35 0.07 5.36
CA ARG A 83 5.33 -0.72 4.59
C ARG A 83 6.53 -1.16 5.44
N GLY A 84 6.29 -1.75 6.61
CA GLY A 84 7.37 -2.18 7.52
C GLY A 84 8.43 -1.09 7.71
N GLN A 85 9.69 -1.44 7.50
CA GLN A 85 10.84 -0.54 7.61
C GLN A 85 10.82 0.63 6.60
N ASN A 86 10.03 0.57 5.52
CA ASN A 86 9.83 1.68 4.58
C ASN A 86 8.78 2.70 5.03
N ILE A 87 7.99 2.42 6.07
CA ILE A 87 6.91 3.29 6.56
C ILE A 87 5.91 3.59 5.43
N LEU A 88 5.92 4.81 4.88
CA LEU A 88 5.12 5.24 3.73
C LEU A 88 6.00 5.73 2.57
N GLY A 89 7.32 5.65 2.72
CA GLY A 89 8.31 6.07 1.74
C GLY A 89 8.77 4.94 0.81
N TYR A 90 9.98 5.13 0.25
CA TYR A 90 10.56 4.27 -0.79
C TYR A 90 11.95 3.69 -0.45
N LYS A 91 12.49 4.01 0.74
CA LYS A 91 13.75 3.45 1.30
C LYS A 91 13.50 2.88 2.69
N HIS A 92 14.42 2.11 3.25
CA HIS A 92 14.39 1.80 4.69
C HIS A 92 14.76 3.04 5.51
N TYR A 93 14.15 3.15 6.69
CA TYR A 93 14.43 4.17 7.69
C TYR A 93 15.03 3.56 8.94
N ALA A 94 15.77 4.35 9.72
CA ALA A 94 16.24 3.94 11.03
C ALA A 94 15.06 3.60 11.98
N ASP A 95 15.33 2.73 12.96
CA ASP A 95 14.31 2.23 13.87
C ASP A 95 13.65 3.32 14.73
N ASP A 96 14.37 4.40 15.04
CA ASP A 96 13.84 5.54 15.79
C ASP A 96 12.79 6.32 14.99
N VAL A 97 12.98 6.44 13.68
CA VAL A 97 11.97 7.04 12.77
C VAL A 97 10.75 6.14 12.66
N VAL A 98 10.93 4.81 12.56
CA VAL A 98 9.80 3.86 12.55
C VAL A 98 9.01 3.91 13.86
N ASP A 99 9.70 3.89 15.02
CA ASP A 99 9.07 3.97 16.34
C ASP A 99 8.27 5.27 16.50
N MET A 100 8.87 6.42 16.15
CA MET A 100 8.22 7.71 16.23
C MET A 100 7.05 7.85 15.26
N PHE A 101 7.16 7.30 14.05
CA PHE A 101 6.05 7.33 13.10
C PHE A 101 4.86 6.50 13.61
N VAL A 102 5.11 5.29 14.09
CA VAL A 102 4.05 4.44 14.66
C VAL A 102 3.41 5.11 15.88
N LYS A 103 4.22 5.68 16.77
CA LYS A 103 3.74 6.47 17.91
C LYS A 103 2.77 7.56 17.47
N LYS A 104 3.19 8.41 16.54
CA LYS A 104 2.39 9.56 16.08
C LYS A 104 1.15 9.14 15.31
N SER A 105 1.20 8.05 14.55
CA SER A 105 0.00 7.49 13.90
C SER A 105 -1.06 7.10 14.92
N ILE A 106 -0.68 6.39 16.00
CA ILE A 106 -1.60 5.95 17.04
C ILE A 106 -2.11 7.13 17.87
N GLU A 107 -1.23 8.04 18.29
CA GLU A 107 -1.60 9.27 19.04
C GLU A 107 -2.63 10.12 18.28
N ASN A 108 -2.56 10.16 16.95
CA ASN A 108 -3.46 10.95 16.11
C ASN A 108 -4.72 10.20 15.66
N GLY A 109 -4.87 8.90 15.96
CA GLY A 109 -6.14 8.19 15.83
C GLY A 109 -6.14 6.87 15.07
N ILE A 110 -4.99 6.38 14.59
CA ILE A 110 -4.92 5.04 13.99
C ILE A 110 -5.05 3.97 15.08
N ASP A 111 -5.99 3.04 14.87
CA ASP A 111 -6.23 1.91 15.77
C ASP A 111 -5.56 0.63 15.24
N ILE A 112 -5.57 0.41 13.91
CA ILE A 112 -5.00 -0.78 13.25
C ILE A 112 -3.90 -0.38 12.28
N ILE A 113 -2.72 -0.99 12.42
CA ILE A 113 -1.62 -0.82 11.48
C ILE A 113 -1.45 -2.13 10.71
N ARG A 114 -1.80 -2.12 9.42
CA ARG A 114 -1.52 -3.23 8.50
C ARG A 114 -0.08 -3.13 8.00
N ILE A 115 0.80 -3.95 8.55
CA ILE A 115 2.24 -3.92 8.36
C ILE A 115 2.64 -4.99 7.34
N PHE A 116 3.25 -4.59 6.22
CA PHE A 116 3.71 -5.51 5.18
C PHE A 116 5.12 -5.18 4.69
N ASP A 117 5.79 -6.18 4.13
CA ASP A 117 7.08 -6.06 3.45
C ASP A 117 6.94 -6.56 2.01
N ALA A 118 7.61 -5.89 1.08
CA ALA A 118 7.51 -6.21 -0.35
C ALA A 118 8.08 -7.59 -0.72
N LEU A 119 9.04 -8.08 0.07
CA LEU A 119 9.71 -9.37 -0.09
C LEU A 119 9.16 -10.46 0.84
N ASN A 120 8.21 -10.12 1.72
CA ASN A 120 7.83 -10.94 2.88
C ASN A 120 9.01 -11.23 3.83
N ASP A 121 10.03 -10.36 3.88
CA ASP A 121 11.11 -10.47 4.85
C ASP A 121 10.65 -9.96 6.22
N LEU A 122 10.31 -10.89 7.10
CA LEU A 122 9.81 -10.61 8.44
C LEU A 122 10.71 -9.71 9.29
N ARG A 123 12.03 -9.72 9.05
CA ARG A 123 12.97 -8.86 9.77
C ARG A 123 12.66 -7.38 9.57
N ASN A 124 12.14 -7.02 8.39
CA ASN A 124 11.74 -5.65 8.08
C ASN A 124 10.40 -5.24 8.75
N LEU A 125 9.71 -6.16 9.43
CA LEU A 125 8.46 -5.88 10.15
C LEU A 125 8.68 -5.70 11.65
N GLU A 126 9.74 -6.29 12.21
CA GLU A 126 9.97 -6.42 13.65
C GLU A 126 9.82 -5.10 14.40
N GLN A 127 10.48 -4.04 13.94
CA GLN A 127 10.43 -2.74 14.59
C GLN A 127 9.03 -2.12 14.55
N ALA A 128 8.30 -2.25 13.43
CA ALA A 128 6.95 -1.72 13.28
C ALA A 128 5.96 -2.46 14.18
N VAL A 129 6.04 -3.80 14.24
CA VAL A 129 5.21 -4.63 15.12
C VAL A 129 5.48 -4.29 16.59
N LYS A 130 6.76 -4.27 16.99
CA LYS A 130 7.17 -3.90 18.35
C LYS A 130 6.65 -2.52 18.76
N SER A 131 6.78 -1.53 17.87
CA SER A 131 6.30 -0.16 18.12
C SER A 131 4.77 -0.11 18.22
N CYS A 132 4.06 -0.82 17.34
CA CYS A 132 2.60 -0.87 17.34
C CYS A 132 2.08 -1.42 18.67
N LYS A 133 2.64 -2.54 19.12
CA LYS A 133 2.32 -3.15 20.43
C LYS A 133 2.68 -2.22 21.61
N LYS A 134 3.86 -1.59 21.56
CA LYS A 134 4.34 -0.64 22.60
C LYS A 134 3.37 0.52 22.81
N TYR A 135 2.76 1.03 21.74
CA TYR A 135 1.86 2.18 21.78
C TYR A 135 0.38 1.80 21.81
N GLY A 136 0.04 0.51 21.97
CA GLY A 136 -1.33 0.03 22.16
C GLY A 136 -2.18 -0.08 20.90
N GLY A 137 -1.55 -0.07 19.71
CA GLY A 137 -2.23 -0.36 18.45
C GLY A 137 -2.43 -1.85 18.20
N ILE A 138 -3.25 -2.18 17.21
CA ILE A 138 -3.47 -3.53 16.70
C ILE A 138 -2.50 -3.78 15.56
N ALA A 139 -1.56 -4.71 15.75
CA ALA A 139 -0.56 -5.07 14.74
C ALA A 139 -1.14 -6.12 13.77
N GLU A 140 -1.53 -5.70 12.57
CA GLU A 140 -1.99 -6.61 11.53
C GLU A 140 -0.83 -6.90 10.56
N CYS A 141 -0.15 -8.04 10.70
CA CYS A 141 0.93 -8.41 9.78
C CYS A 141 0.35 -8.96 8.47
N ALA A 142 0.83 -8.46 7.33
CA ALA A 142 0.30 -8.85 6.04
C ALA A 142 1.30 -9.62 5.17
N ILE A 143 0.82 -10.73 4.63
CA ILE A 143 1.46 -11.54 3.61
C ILE A 143 1.23 -10.89 2.26
N SER A 144 2.29 -10.45 1.59
CA SER A 144 2.25 -10.03 0.19
C SER A 144 2.08 -11.28 -0.70
N TYR A 145 0.83 -11.60 -1.08
CA TYR A 145 0.52 -12.81 -1.85
C TYR A 145 1.06 -12.73 -3.27
N THR A 146 1.57 -13.85 -3.77
CA THR A 146 2.01 -13.99 -5.17
C THR A 146 2.07 -15.46 -5.55
N SER A 147 2.27 -15.74 -6.84
CA SER A 147 2.46 -17.10 -7.36
C SER A 147 3.84 -17.22 -8.00
N SER A 148 4.59 -18.26 -7.64
CA SER A 148 5.83 -18.71 -8.30
C SER A 148 6.15 -20.14 -7.81
N PRO A 149 7.17 -20.82 -8.38
CA PRO A 149 7.61 -22.13 -7.87
C PRO A 149 8.00 -22.16 -6.38
N VAL A 150 8.27 -21.00 -5.78
CA VAL A 150 8.67 -20.84 -4.37
C VAL A 150 7.46 -20.61 -3.45
N HIS A 151 6.44 -19.91 -3.95
CA HIS A 151 5.31 -19.43 -3.16
C HIS A 151 4.20 -20.48 -3.11
N THR A 152 4.43 -21.53 -2.33
CA THR A 152 3.44 -22.59 -2.09
C THR A 152 2.49 -22.21 -0.95
N GLN A 153 1.42 -22.98 -0.77
CA GLN A 153 0.58 -22.84 0.41
C GLN A 153 1.36 -23.09 1.71
N ASP A 154 2.32 -24.03 1.72
CA ASP A 154 3.18 -24.29 2.89
C ASP A 154 3.99 -23.04 3.25
N TYR A 155 4.56 -22.36 2.25
CA TYR A 155 5.30 -21.12 2.44
C TYR A 155 4.45 -20.07 3.17
N PHE A 156 3.22 -19.83 2.68
CA PHE A 156 2.34 -18.81 3.28
C PHE A 156 1.83 -19.21 4.67
N VAL A 157 1.58 -20.50 4.91
CA VAL A 157 1.15 -21.02 6.21
C VAL A 157 2.25 -20.87 7.26
N GLU A 158 3.51 -21.17 6.91
CA GLU A 158 4.63 -20.97 7.83
C GLU A 158 4.91 -19.48 8.06
N LEU A 159 4.81 -18.65 7.03
CA LEU A 159 4.92 -17.20 7.17
C LEU A 159 3.87 -16.64 8.13
N ALA A 160 2.62 -17.09 8.04
CA ALA A 160 1.55 -16.73 8.98
C ALA A 160 1.90 -17.14 10.42
N ARG A 161 2.40 -18.36 10.63
CA ARG A 161 2.84 -18.85 11.95
C ARG A 161 3.96 -17.98 12.53
N GLU A 162 4.94 -17.61 11.72
CA GLU A 162 6.05 -16.74 12.15
C GLU A 162 5.58 -15.31 12.47
N MET A 163 4.63 -14.77 11.71
CA MET A 163 4.01 -13.47 12.00
C MET A 163 3.26 -13.48 13.35
N GLU A 164 2.51 -14.54 13.66
CA GLU A 164 1.87 -14.69 14.98
C GLU A 164 2.91 -14.75 16.10
N GLN A 165 4.00 -15.50 15.91
CA GLN A 165 5.10 -15.59 16.88
C GLN A 165 5.82 -14.26 17.11
N MET A 166 5.88 -13.40 16.09
CA MET A 166 6.42 -12.03 16.22
C MET A 166 5.50 -11.11 17.06
N GLY A 167 4.23 -11.48 17.23
CA GLY A 167 3.25 -10.74 18.02
C GLY A 167 2.19 -10.03 17.20
N ALA A 168 1.92 -10.49 15.97
CA ALA A 168 0.75 -10.04 15.21
C ALA A 168 -0.55 -10.31 15.98
N ASP A 169 -1.45 -9.33 16.00
CA ASP A 169 -2.81 -9.47 16.54
C ASP A 169 -3.81 -9.99 15.51
N THR A 170 -3.47 -9.85 14.22
CA THR A 170 -4.27 -10.29 13.06
C THR A 170 -3.31 -10.56 11.91
N ILE A 171 -3.63 -11.55 11.06
CA ILE A 171 -2.84 -11.86 9.87
C ILE A 171 -3.65 -11.52 8.63
N CYS A 172 -3.09 -10.66 7.79
CA CYS A 172 -3.70 -10.27 6.52
C CYS A 172 -3.10 -11.05 5.35
N ILE A 173 -3.93 -11.66 4.52
CA ILE A 173 -3.52 -12.13 3.19
C ILE A 173 -3.75 -10.96 2.23
N LYS A 174 -2.66 -10.34 1.76
CA LYS A 174 -2.72 -9.18 0.86
C LYS A 174 -2.46 -9.60 -0.58
N ASP A 175 -3.55 -9.81 -1.33
CA ASP A 175 -3.53 -10.04 -2.77
C ASP A 175 -3.65 -8.72 -3.54
N MET A 176 -2.52 -8.01 -3.68
CA MET A 176 -2.45 -6.70 -4.32
C MET A 176 -2.74 -6.71 -5.84
N ALA A 177 -2.73 -7.88 -6.48
CA ALA A 177 -2.81 -8.00 -7.94
C ALA A 177 -4.01 -8.86 -8.41
N ASN A 178 -4.86 -9.30 -7.48
CA ASN A 178 -5.95 -10.24 -7.75
C ASN A 178 -5.45 -11.55 -8.41
N LEU A 179 -4.40 -12.14 -7.84
CA LEU A 179 -3.80 -13.40 -8.29
C LEU A 179 -4.31 -14.62 -7.52
N LEU A 180 -4.84 -14.45 -6.31
CA LEU A 180 -5.34 -15.53 -5.48
C LEU A 180 -6.68 -16.00 -6.05
N LEU A 181 -6.73 -17.23 -6.56
CA LEU A 181 -7.97 -17.77 -7.12
C LEU A 181 -8.91 -18.29 -6.02
N PRO A 182 -10.23 -18.36 -6.28
CA PRO A 182 -11.21 -18.66 -5.23
C PRO A 182 -10.99 -19.99 -4.49
N TYR A 183 -10.67 -21.07 -5.22
CA TYR A 183 -10.40 -22.37 -4.59
C TYR A 183 -9.06 -22.41 -3.85
N GLU A 184 -8.07 -21.64 -4.30
CA GLU A 184 -6.80 -21.49 -3.59
C GLU A 184 -6.98 -20.68 -2.32
N ALA A 185 -7.81 -19.63 -2.34
CA ALA A 185 -8.18 -18.85 -1.16
C ALA A 185 -8.86 -19.73 -0.10
N TYR A 186 -9.82 -20.56 -0.53
CA TYR A 186 -10.50 -21.50 0.37
C TYR A 186 -9.50 -22.39 1.10
N GLU A 187 -8.60 -23.03 0.36
CA GLU A 187 -7.63 -23.94 0.95
C GLU A 187 -6.60 -23.20 1.82
N LEU A 188 -6.05 -22.08 1.34
CA LEU A 188 -5.06 -21.30 2.07
C LEU A 188 -5.60 -20.78 3.40
N VAL A 189 -6.79 -20.18 3.41
CA VAL A 189 -7.43 -19.67 4.64
C VAL A 189 -7.64 -20.81 5.62
N LYS A 190 -8.21 -21.93 5.17
CA LYS A 190 -8.46 -23.09 6.02
C LYS A 190 -7.18 -23.63 6.66
N ARG A 191 -6.09 -23.68 5.89
CA ARG A 191 -4.79 -24.16 6.38
C ARG A 191 -4.13 -23.18 7.35
N ILE A 192 -4.24 -21.87 7.11
CA ILE A 192 -3.73 -20.87 8.06
C ILE A 192 -4.52 -20.93 9.37
N LYS A 193 -5.86 -21.00 9.34
CA LYS A 193 -6.71 -21.15 10.56
C LYS A 193 -6.38 -22.38 11.40
N GLN A 194 -5.79 -23.42 10.81
CA GLN A 194 -5.36 -24.61 11.55
C GLN A 194 -4.01 -24.42 12.27
N LYS A 195 -3.26 -23.37 11.92
CA LYS A 195 -1.88 -23.14 12.39
C LYS A 195 -1.73 -21.91 13.26
N VAL A 196 -2.61 -20.92 13.10
CA VAL A 196 -2.61 -19.70 13.89
C VAL A 196 -3.93 -19.54 14.65
N SER A 197 -3.88 -18.84 15.77
CA SER A 197 -5.03 -18.56 16.63
C SER A 197 -5.64 -17.17 16.41
N VAL A 198 -4.83 -16.24 15.90
CA VAL A 198 -5.27 -14.87 15.58
C VAL A 198 -6.26 -14.83 14.40
N PRO A 199 -7.12 -13.78 14.31
CA PRO A 199 -8.01 -13.61 13.17
C PRO A 199 -7.26 -13.48 11.84
N ILE A 200 -7.91 -13.95 10.77
CA ILE A 200 -7.43 -13.78 9.40
C ILE A 200 -8.25 -12.69 8.70
N HIS A 201 -7.54 -11.76 8.09
CA HIS A 201 -8.07 -10.71 7.23
C HIS A 201 -7.70 -11.02 5.77
N LEU A 202 -8.66 -11.03 4.84
CA LEU A 202 -8.35 -11.13 3.41
C LEU A 202 -8.54 -9.77 2.72
N HIS A 203 -7.47 -9.30 2.09
CA HIS A 203 -7.46 -8.17 1.19
C HIS A 203 -7.24 -8.65 -0.25
N THR A 204 -8.15 -8.35 -1.16
CA THR A 204 -7.96 -8.58 -2.60
C THR A 204 -8.49 -7.41 -3.41
N HIS A 205 -7.85 -7.15 -4.55
CA HIS A 205 -8.43 -6.34 -5.61
C HIS A 205 -9.39 -7.20 -6.46
N ASN A 206 -10.12 -6.58 -7.40
CA ASN A 206 -11.03 -7.25 -8.32
C ASN A 206 -10.63 -7.06 -9.80
N THR A 207 -9.32 -6.87 -10.05
CA THR A 207 -8.79 -6.49 -11.36
C THR A 207 -9.06 -7.55 -12.41
N THR A 208 -8.98 -8.83 -12.02
CA THR A 208 -9.15 -9.97 -12.93
C THR A 208 -10.57 -10.50 -12.91
N GLY A 209 -11.48 -9.86 -12.17
CA GLY A 209 -12.89 -10.23 -12.05
C GLY A 209 -13.14 -11.47 -11.18
N THR A 210 -12.15 -11.89 -10.38
CA THR A 210 -12.27 -13.06 -9.48
C THR A 210 -12.37 -12.67 -8.01
N GLY A 211 -12.21 -11.40 -7.66
CA GLY A 211 -12.16 -10.92 -6.29
C GLY A 211 -13.43 -11.26 -5.49
N ASP A 212 -14.62 -11.05 -6.07
CA ASP A 212 -15.90 -11.37 -5.40
C ASP A 212 -15.99 -12.86 -5.04
N MET A 213 -15.64 -13.74 -5.98
CA MET A 213 -15.62 -15.19 -5.77
C MET A 213 -14.56 -15.58 -4.73
N THR A 214 -13.42 -14.89 -4.74
CA THR A 214 -12.31 -15.13 -3.82
C THR A 214 -12.71 -14.80 -2.38
N LEU A 215 -13.36 -13.66 -2.16
CA LEU A 215 -13.91 -13.31 -0.85
C LEU A 215 -14.96 -14.32 -0.40
N LEU A 216 -15.91 -14.70 -1.27
CA LEU A 216 -16.94 -15.68 -0.91
C LEU A 216 -16.35 -17.02 -0.51
N LYS A 217 -15.38 -17.55 -1.27
CA LYS A 217 -14.70 -18.81 -0.94
C LYS A 217 -13.85 -18.71 0.32
N ALA A 218 -13.22 -17.57 0.59
CA ALA A 218 -12.49 -17.35 1.85
C ALA A 218 -13.42 -17.32 3.06
N ILE A 219 -14.60 -16.72 2.92
CA ILE A 219 -15.67 -16.72 3.93
C ILE A 219 -16.14 -18.14 4.25
N GLU A 220 -16.42 -18.95 3.23
CA GLU A 220 -16.76 -20.37 3.42
C GLU A 220 -15.64 -21.20 4.06
N ALA A 221 -14.38 -20.73 3.99
CA ALA A 221 -13.24 -21.35 4.65
C ALA A 221 -13.00 -20.86 6.08
N GLY A 222 -13.74 -19.84 6.54
CA GLY A 222 -13.66 -19.29 7.89
C GLY A 222 -12.70 -18.10 8.04
N VAL A 223 -12.51 -17.29 6.99
CA VAL A 223 -11.87 -15.96 7.15
C VAL A 223 -12.72 -15.08 8.05
N ASP A 224 -12.08 -14.28 8.90
CA ASP A 224 -12.77 -13.49 9.92
C ASP A 224 -13.16 -12.10 9.40
N ILE A 225 -12.28 -11.47 8.60
CA ILE A 225 -12.43 -10.10 8.09
C ILE A 225 -12.12 -10.09 6.58
N VAL A 226 -12.88 -9.31 5.81
CA VAL A 226 -12.60 -9.05 4.39
C VAL A 226 -12.59 -7.56 4.08
N ASP A 227 -11.70 -7.15 3.17
CA ASP A 227 -11.73 -5.79 2.62
C ASP A 227 -12.70 -5.70 1.44
N THR A 228 -13.54 -4.67 1.45
CA THR A 228 -14.39 -4.26 0.32
C THR A 228 -14.28 -2.74 0.10
N ALA A 229 -14.85 -2.23 -0.98
CA ALA A 229 -15.01 -0.81 -1.21
C ALA A 229 -16.46 -0.48 -1.59
N LEU A 230 -17.01 0.63 -1.10
CA LEU A 230 -18.33 1.09 -1.56
C LEU A 230 -18.38 1.17 -3.10
N SER A 231 -19.50 0.72 -3.67
CA SER A 231 -19.70 0.56 -5.12
C SER A 231 -19.28 1.72 -6.03
N PRO A 232 -19.34 3.01 -5.64
CA PRO A 232 -18.94 4.10 -6.55
C PRO A 232 -17.46 4.10 -6.94
N LEU A 233 -16.60 3.52 -6.10
CA LEU A 233 -15.18 3.31 -6.38
C LEU A 233 -14.74 1.85 -6.10
N GLY A 234 -15.69 0.92 -6.13
CA GLY A 234 -15.44 -0.51 -6.04
C GLY A 234 -15.18 -1.14 -7.41
N ASN A 235 -14.72 -2.38 -7.40
CA ASN A 235 -14.42 -3.22 -8.57
C ASN A 235 -13.31 -2.70 -9.49
N GLY A 236 -13.07 -3.43 -10.59
CA GLY A 236 -11.94 -3.17 -11.48
C GLY A 236 -10.63 -3.26 -10.70
N THR A 237 -9.78 -2.23 -10.80
CA THR A 237 -8.53 -2.17 -10.02
C THR A 237 -8.74 -1.97 -8.51
N SER A 238 -9.96 -1.70 -8.03
CA SER A 238 -10.29 -1.57 -6.60
C SER A 238 -10.69 -2.92 -5.98
N GLN A 239 -11.11 -2.90 -4.72
CA GLN A 239 -11.65 -4.06 -4.00
C GLN A 239 -13.05 -4.44 -4.53
N PRO A 240 -13.51 -5.69 -4.32
CA PRO A 240 -14.91 -6.07 -4.50
C PRO A 240 -15.88 -5.08 -3.83
N ALA A 241 -17.03 -4.87 -4.44
CA ALA A 241 -17.98 -3.89 -3.93
C ALA A 241 -18.64 -4.34 -2.61
N THR A 242 -18.75 -3.44 -1.64
CA THR A 242 -19.32 -3.72 -0.31
C THR A 242 -20.78 -4.17 -0.39
N GLU A 243 -21.62 -3.45 -1.14
CA GLU A 243 -23.07 -3.69 -1.15
C GLU A 243 -23.47 -5.05 -1.74
N PRO A 244 -22.91 -5.51 -2.87
CA PRO A 244 -23.16 -6.86 -3.38
C PRO A 244 -22.80 -7.96 -2.38
N LEU A 245 -21.64 -7.88 -1.72
CA LEU A 245 -21.23 -8.89 -0.75
C LEU A 245 -22.17 -8.93 0.46
N VAL A 246 -22.53 -7.76 1.01
CA VAL A 246 -23.52 -7.66 2.11
C VAL A 246 -24.86 -8.26 1.70
N ALA A 247 -25.33 -7.98 0.48
CA ALA A 247 -26.58 -8.55 -0.04
C ALA A 247 -26.50 -10.06 -0.22
N THR A 248 -25.38 -10.59 -0.70
CA THR A 248 -25.13 -12.03 -0.89
C THR A 248 -25.14 -12.80 0.43
N LEU A 249 -24.57 -12.23 1.49
CA LEU A 249 -24.44 -12.91 2.79
C LEU A 249 -25.69 -12.79 3.67
N LYS A 250 -26.63 -11.90 3.33
CA LYS A 250 -27.83 -11.65 4.12
C LYS A 250 -28.68 -12.91 4.32
N GLY A 251 -29.00 -13.24 5.57
CA GLY A 251 -29.77 -14.43 5.96
C GLY A 251 -28.98 -15.74 5.97
N THR A 252 -27.69 -15.72 5.62
CA THR A 252 -26.79 -16.88 5.75
C THR A 252 -26.15 -16.92 7.14
N GLU A 253 -25.38 -17.97 7.44
CA GLU A 253 -24.60 -18.05 8.69
C GLU A 253 -23.46 -17.02 8.79
N TYR A 254 -23.14 -16.36 7.68
CA TYR A 254 -22.07 -15.36 7.54
C TYR A 254 -22.61 -13.92 7.47
N ASP A 255 -23.92 -13.71 7.72
CA ASP A 255 -24.57 -12.40 7.60
C ASP A 255 -23.81 -11.31 8.37
N THR A 256 -23.45 -10.23 7.66
CA THR A 256 -22.64 -9.12 8.18
C THR A 256 -23.45 -8.15 9.05
N GLY A 257 -24.79 -8.23 9.00
CA GLY A 257 -25.70 -7.33 9.70
C GLY A 257 -25.59 -5.85 9.30
N LEU A 258 -24.91 -5.53 8.20
CA LEU A 258 -24.79 -4.15 7.72
C LEU A 258 -26.07 -3.71 6.98
N ASP A 259 -26.48 -2.46 7.17
CA ASP A 259 -27.69 -1.91 6.55
C ASP A 259 -27.42 -1.46 5.10
N LEU A 260 -27.92 -2.22 4.13
CA LEU A 260 -27.85 -1.90 2.70
C LEU A 260 -28.45 -0.53 2.34
N ASN A 261 -29.48 -0.06 3.06
CA ASN A 261 -30.05 1.27 2.78
C ASN A 261 -29.08 2.37 3.18
N LEU A 262 -28.47 2.27 4.36
CA LEU A 262 -27.44 3.19 4.81
C LEU A 262 -26.24 3.20 3.84
N LEU A 263 -25.76 2.03 3.43
CA LEU A 263 -24.69 1.90 2.43
C LEU A 263 -25.07 2.60 1.12
N SER A 264 -26.30 2.39 0.63
CA SER A 264 -26.79 3.03 -0.59
C SER A 264 -26.82 4.57 -0.50
N GLU A 265 -27.23 5.13 0.65
CA GLU A 265 -27.20 6.58 0.88
C GLU A 265 -25.77 7.14 0.86
N ILE A 266 -24.83 6.47 1.53
CA ILE A 266 -23.41 6.87 1.51
C ILE A 266 -22.85 6.79 0.09
N SER A 267 -23.19 5.73 -0.65
CA SER A 267 -22.78 5.55 -2.03
C SER A 267 -23.31 6.65 -2.96
N LYS A 268 -24.47 7.28 -2.69
CA LYS A 268 -24.92 8.45 -3.48
C LYS A 268 -23.95 9.62 -3.39
N HIS A 269 -23.34 9.85 -2.23
CA HIS A 269 -22.32 10.89 -2.06
C HIS A 269 -21.06 10.55 -2.85
N PHE A 270 -20.52 9.34 -2.67
CA PHE A 270 -19.29 8.95 -3.36
C PHE A 270 -19.46 8.82 -4.88
N ARG A 271 -20.67 8.61 -5.42
CA ARG A 271 -20.93 8.75 -6.86
C ARG A 271 -20.60 10.14 -7.38
N LYS A 272 -20.99 11.20 -6.66
CA LYS A 272 -20.64 12.58 -7.02
C LYS A 272 -19.13 12.81 -6.98
N VAL A 273 -18.44 12.20 -6.01
CA VAL A 273 -16.98 12.24 -5.91
C VAL A 273 -16.34 11.51 -7.10
N ALA A 274 -16.83 10.32 -7.45
CA ALA A 274 -16.34 9.57 -8.61
C ALA A 274 -16.57 10.32 -9.92
N GLU A 275 -17.74 10.92 -10.13
CA GLU A 275 -18.05 11.79 -11.28
C GLU A 275 -17.09 12.98 -11.38
N ARG A 276 -16.77 13.60 -10.24
CA ARG A 276 -15.79 14.68 -10.15
C ARG A 276 -14.40 14.17 -10.55
N LEU A 277 -13.95 13.04 -10.01
CA LEU A 277 -12.65 12.44 -10.31
C LEU A 277 -12.52 12.03 -11.79
N GLU A 278 -13.60 11.54 -12.40
CA GLU A 278 -13.66 11.27 -13.84
C GLU A 278 -13.55 12.57 -14.65
N LYS A 279 -14.32 13.60 -14.30
CA LYS A 279 -14.30 14.91 -14.97
C LYS A 279 -12.93 15.58 -14.90
N ASP A 280 -12.24 15.45 -13.77
CA ASP A 280 -10.88 15.98 -13.55
C ASP A 280 -9.80 15.15 -14.28
N GLY A 281 -10.17 14.01 -14.90
CA GLY A 281 -9.26 13.14 -15.64
C GLY A 281 -8.44 12.18 -14.78
N TRP A 282 -8.78 12.03 -13.50
CA TRP A 282 -8.07 11.14 -12.58
C TRP A 282 -8.61 9.71 -12.58
N LEU A 283 -9.90 9.53 -12.89
CA LEU A 283 -10.55 8.23 -12.98
C LEU A 283 -10.74 7.81 -14.44
N ASP A 284 -9.85 6.93 -14.95
CA ASP A 284 -9.93 6.38 -16.30
C ASP A 284 -10.85 5.16 -16.35
N LYS A 285 -11.79 5.12 -17.31
CA LYS A 285 -12.71 3.98 -17.51
C LYS A 285 -12.02 2.62 -17.69
N LYS A 286 -10.76 2.59 -18.12
CA LYS A 286 -9.97 1.35 -18.23
C LYS A 286 -9.80 0.68 -16.87
N VAL A 287 -9.57 1.45 -15.80
CA VAL A 287 -9.34 0.91 -14.46
C VAL A 287 -10.59 0.31 -13.82
N LEU A 288 -11.76 0.54 -14.41
CA LEU A 288 -13.05 -0.02 -13.99
C LEU A 288 -13.35 -1.37 -14.65
N ARG A 289 -12.60 -1.75 -15.69
CA ARG A 289 -12.83 -2.97 -16.47
C ARG A 289 -12.02 -4.12 -15.90
N VAL A 290 -12.51 -5.33 -16.14
CA VAL A 290 -11.76 -6.55 -15.89
C VAL A 290 -10.58 -6.64 -16.86
N ASP A 291 -9.39 -6.92 -16.32
CA ASP A 291 -8.17 -7.20 -17.08
C ASP A 291 -7.57 -8.54 -16.64
N THR A 292 -7.79 -9.57 -17.45
CA THR A 292 -7.30 -10.93 -17.20
C THR A 292 -5.82 -11.11 -17.52
N ASN A 293 -5.14 -10.13 -18.14
CA ASN A 293 -3.73 -10.22 -18.47
C ASN A 293 -2.85 -10.39 -17.22
N THR A 294 -3.30 -9.85 -16.08
CA THR A 294 -2.60 -10.03 -14.80
C THR A 294 -2.52 -11.51 -14.40
N LEU A 295 -3.53 -12.34 -14.72
CA LEU A 295 -3.48 -13.79 -14.47
C LEU A 295 -2.48 -14.51 -15.38
N LEU A 296 -2.26 -13.99 -16.59
CA LEU A 296 -1.37 -14.59 -17.58
C LEU A 296 0.10 -14.23 -17.32
N TYR A 297 0.36 -12.94 -17.10
CA TYR A 297 1.73 -12.42 -17.03
C TYR A 297 2.19 -12.10 -15.60
N GLN A 298 1.29 -12.13 -14.62
CA GLN A 298 1.55 -11.73 -13.24
C GLN A 298 2.11 -10.30 -13.11
N VAL A 299 1.91 -9.46 -14.12
CA VAL A 299 2.33 -8.06 -14.16
C VAL A 299 1.17 -7.20 -13.64
N PRO A 300 1.32 -6.50 -12.50
CA PRO A 300 0.29 -5.59 -12.01
C PRO A 300 -0.03 -4.48 -13.02
N GLY A 301 -1.28 -4.03 -13.11
CA GLY A 301 -1.71 -3.06 -14.14
C GLY A 301 -0.92 -1.73 -14.15
N GLY A 302 -0.55 -1.21 -12.99
CA GLY A 302 0.31 -0.02 -12.88
C GLY A 302 1.73 -0.25 -13.41
N MET A 303 2.27 -1.47 -13.25
CA MET A 303 3.53 -1.87 -13.85
C MET A 303 3.38 -1.99 -15.37
N LEU A 304 2.34 -2.67 -15.86
CA LEU A 304 2.07 -2.83 -17.30
C LEU A 304 2.01 -1.48 -18.03
N SER A 305 1.28 -0.51 -17.47
CA SER A 305 1.17 0.83 -18.04
C SER A 305 2.53 1.54 -18.12
N ASN A 306 3.39 1.35 -17.12
CA ASN A 306 4.75 1.90 -17.14
C ASN A 306 5.63 1.22 -18.19
N LEU A 307 5.59 -0.10 -18.32
CA LEU A 307 6.34 -0.84 -19.35
C LEU A 307 5.98 -0.33 -20.76
N ILE A 308 4.69 -0.17 -21.04
CA ILE A 308 4.20 0.39 -22.32
C ILE A 308 4.73 1.82 -22.52
N GLY A 309 4.70 2.65 -21.47
CA GLY A 309 5.24 4.00 -21.51
C GLY A 309 6.74 4.04 -21.82
N GLN A 310 7.53 3.18 -21.18
CA GLN A 310 8.97 3.05 -21.43
C GLN A 310 9.27 2.58 -22.85
N LEU A 311 8.54 1.58 -23.36
CA LEU A 311 8.67 1.11 -24.74
C LEU A 311 8.30 2.19 -25.76
N LYS A 312 7.24 2.96 -25.49
CA LYS A 312 6.86 4.09 -26.33
C LYS A 312 7.91 5.19 -26.38
N GLN A 313 8.51 5.52 -25.24
CA GLN A 313 9.62 6.49 -25.19
C GLN A 313 10.84 6.00 -25.98
N ALA A 314 11.05 4.68 -26.05
CA ALA A 314 12.11 4.07 -26.83
C ALA A 314 11.75 3.81 -28.31
N GLY A 315 10.50 4.07 -28.72
CA GLY A 315 10.00 3.75 -30.07
C GLY A 315 10.00 2.25 -30.39
N LYS A 316 9.73 1.41 -29.38
CA LYS A 316 9.78 -0.06 -29.43
C LYS A 316 8.49 -0.71 -28.91
N GLU A 317 7.34 -0.08 -29.15
CA GLU A 317 6.04 -0.58 -28.67
C GLU A 317 5.71 -1.99 -29.18
N ASP A 318 6.25 -2.38 -30.34
CA ASP A 318 6.13 -3.71 -30.94
C ASP A 318 6.79 -4.82 -30.10
N GLN A 319 7.69 -4.46 -29.17
CA GLN A 319 8.41 -5.42 -28.32
C GLN A 319 7.71 -5.73 -26.98
N LEU A 320 6.45 -5.29 -26.79
CA LEU A 320 5.73 -5.51 -25.52
C LEU A 320 5.66 -6.98 -25.12
N MET A 321 5.39 -7.88 -26.08
CA MET A 321 5.28 -9.32 -25.79
C MET A 321 6.63 -9.92 -25.37
N ASP A 322 7.73 -9.45 -25.95
CA ASP A 322 9.07 -9.87 -25.56
C ASP A 322 9.40 -9.41 -24.13
N VAL A 323 8.98 -8.19 -23.75
CA VAL A 323 9.13 -7.69 -22.38
C VAL A 323 8.31 -8.51 -21.39
N LEU A 324 7.05 -8.82 -21.72
CA LEU A 324 6.20 -9.64 -20.84
C LEU A 324 6.75 -11.06 -20.66
N ALA A 325 7.39 -11.63 -21.68
CA ALA A 325 8.09 -12.90 -21.57
C ALA A 325 9.42 -12.80 -20.79
N GLU A 326 10.06 -11.63 -20.78
CA GLU A 326 11.30 -11.38 -20.03
C GLU A 326 11.07 -11.15 -18.53
N VAL A 327 9.95 -10.55 -18.13
CA VAL A 327 9.60 -10.31 -16.73
C VAL A 327 9.75 -11.55 -15.83
N PRO A 328 9.15 -12.72 -16.14
CA PRO A 328 9.29 -13.90 -15.29
C PRO A 328 10.73 -14.42 -15.21
N ARG A 329 11.54 -14.26 -16.28
CA ARG A 329 12.96 -14.64 -16.28
C ARG A 329 13.79 -13.74 -15.39
N VAL A 330 13.56 -12.42 -15.44
CA VAL A 330 14.22 -11.47 -14.52
C VAL A 330 13.80 -11.73 -13.08
N ARG A 331 12.52 -12.01 -12.87
CA ARG A 331 11.98 -12.32 -11.54
C ARG A 331 12.63 -13.57 -10.95
N GLU A 332 12.80 -14.62 -11.74
CA GLU A 332 13.53 -15.84 -11.35
C GLU A 332 14.98 -15.54 -11.00
N ASP A 333 15.71 -14.84 -11.87
CA ASP A 333 17.11 -14.48 -11.61
C ASP A 333 17.28 -13.65 -10.33
N PHE A 334 16.25 -12.89 -9.95
CA PHE A 334 16.23 -12.07 -8.74
C PHE A 334 15.66 -12.81 -7.53
N GLY A 335 15.55 -14.14 -7.55
CA GLY A 335 15.12 -14.93 -6.38
C GLY A 335 13.62 -14.84 -6.10
N TYR A 336 12.81 -14.64 -7.15
CA TYR A 336 11.36 -14.57 -7.12
C TYR A 336 10.73 -13.57 -6.13
N PRO A 337 11.11 -12.28 -6.13
CA PRO A 337 10.41 -11.31 -5.27
C PRO A 337 8.90 -11.27 -5.63
N PRO A 338 7.99 -11.10 -4.65
CA PRO A 338 6.62 -10.67 -4.94
C PRO A 338 6.66 -9.38 -5.76
N LEU A 339 5.81 -9.25 -6.79
CA LEU A 339 5.78 -8.08 -7.66
C LEU A 339 4.84 -7.00 -7.08
N VAL A 340 5.29 -6.36 -6.01
CA VAL A 340 4.64 -5.20 -5.38
C VAL A 340 5.59 -4.00 -5.40
N THR A 341 5.15 -2.80 -5.05
CA THR A 341 6.08 -1.66 -4.95
C THR A 341 7.11 -1.91 -3.84
N PRO A 342 8.43 -1.73 -4.08
CA PRO A 342 9.06 -1.25 -5.32
C PRO A 342 9.50 -2.34 -6.31
N THR A 343 9.54 -3.61 -5.91
CA THR A 343 10.09 -4.74 -6.69
C THR A 343 9.46 -4.94 -8.07
N SER A 344 8.16 -4.68 -8.24
CA SER A 344 7.48 -4.74 -9.54
C SER A 344 8.13 -3.82 -10.58
N GLN A 345 8.44 -2.57 -10.18
CA GLN A 345 9.08 -1.61 -11.08
C GLN A 345 10.53 -1.97 -11.38
N ILE A 346 11.24 -2.54 -10.40
CA ILE A 346 12.64 -2.98 -10.54
C ILE A 346 12.73 -4.11 -11.57
N VAL A 347 11.92 -5.16 -11.40
CA VAL A 347 11.89 -6.31 -12.31
C VAL A 347 11.42 -5.88 -13.71
N GLY A 348 10.37 -5.06 -13.77
CA GLY A 348 9.79 -4.61 -15.04
C GLY A 348 10.72 -3.73 -15.87
N THR A 349 11.32 -2.72 -15.24
CA THR A 349 12.28 -1.84 -15.92
C THR A 349 13.50 -2.62 -16.39
N GLN A 350 13.99 -3.56 -15.59
CA GLN A 350 15.10 -4.42 -15.99
C GLN A 350 14.74 -5.32 -17.19
N ALA A 351 13.51 -5.85 -17.24
CA ALA A 351 13.03 -6.61 -18.38
C ALA A 351 12.97 -5.77 -19.67
N VAL A 352 12.47 -4.52 -19.57
CA VAL A 352 12.51 -3.56 -20.69
C VAL A 352 13.93 -3.32 -21.16
N PHE A 353 14.87 -3.08 -20.24
CA PHE A 353 16.27 -2.84 -20.60
C PHE A 353 16.92 -4.04 -21.27
N ASN A 354 16.65 -5.25 -20.79
CA ASN A 354 17.16 -6.49 -21.39
C ASN A 354 16.69 -6.62 -22.85
N VAL A 355 15.41 -6.38 -23.12
CA VAL A 355 14.82 -6.46 -24.46
C VAL A 355 15.33 -5.34 -25.37
N ILE A 356 15.32 -4.09 -24.91
CA ILE A 356 15.77 -2.94 -25.69
C ILE A 356 17.26 -3.06 -26.05
N ALA A 357 18.09 -3.54 -25.12
CA ALA A 357 19.52 -3.73 -25.33
C ALA A 357 19.87 -4.92 -26.23
N GLY A 358 18.94 -5.86 -26.43
CA GLY A 358 19.18 -7.14 -27.10
C GLY A 358 20.10 -8.09 -26.32
N GLU A 359 20.41 -7.79 -25.06
CA GLU A 359 21.30 -8.57 -24.21
C GLU A 359 20.89 -8.41 -22.73
N ARG A 360 20.66 -9.53 -22.04
CA ARG A 360 20.26 -9.53 -20.62
C ARG A 360 21.35 -8.92 -19.74
N TYR A 361 20.96 -7.98 -18.89
CA TYR A 361 21.81 -7.32 -17.89
C TYR A 361 23.02 -6.57 -18.47
N LYS A 362 22.96 -6.13 -19.74
CA LYS A 362 23.94 -5.19 -20.31
C LYS A 362 23.81 -3.79 -19.73
N MET A 363 22.57 -3.36 -19.52
CA MET A 363 22.22 -2.15 -18.76
C MET A 363 21.48 -2.59 -17.50
N VAL A 364 21.93 -2.12 -16.34
CA VAL A 364 21.37 -2.50 -15.05
C VAL A 364 21.07 -1.24 -14.25
N THR A 365 19.84 -1.12 -13.76
CA THR A 365 19.40 0.03 -12.96
C THR A 365 20.08 0.03 -11.58
N LYS A 366 20.14 1.20 -10.93
CA LYS A 366 20.66 1.30 -9.56
C LYS A 366 19.82 0.44 -8.60
N GLU A 367 18.52 0.42 -8.80
CA GLU A 367 17.54 -0.29 -7.99
C GLU A 367 17.66 -1.81 -8.17
N SER A 368 17.90 -2.30 -9.40
CA SER A 368 18.20 -3.71 -9.66
C SER A 368 19.49 -4.14 -8.96
N LYS A 369 20.54 -3.31 -8.99
CA LYS A 369 21.77 -3.58 -8.23
C LYS A 369 21.53 -3.59 -6.73
N ALA A 370 20.76 -2.63 -6.20
CA ALA A 370 20.40 -2.55 -4.79
C ALA A 370 19.62 -3.78 -4.31
N LEU A 371 18.67 -4.28 -5.11
CA LEU A 371 17.95 -5.52 -4.84
C LEU A 371 18.90 -6.73 -4.80
N LEU A 372 19.80 -6.83 -5.76
CA LEU A 372 20.79 -7.91 -5.81
C LEU A 372 21.84 -7.85 -4.69
N ARG A 373 22.11 -6.65 -4.15
CA ARG A 373 22.94 -6.43 -2.95
C ARG A 373 22.21 -6.71 -1.63
N GLY A 374 20.89 -6.88 -1.64
CA GLY A 374 20.11 -7.11 -0.43
C GLY A 374 19.66 -5.83 0.30
N GLU A 375 19.74 -4.65 -0.32
CA GLU A 375 19.35 -3.37 0.32
C GLU A 375 17.85 -3.29 0.69
N TYR A 376 17.02 -4.14 0.08
CA TYR A 376 15.57 -4.24 0.37
C TYR A 376 15.23 -5.37 1.35
N GLY A 377 16.20 -6.21 1.73
CA GLY A 377 15.98 -7.40 2.56
C GLY A 377 16.28 -8.71 1.83
N ARG A 378 15.90 -9.82 2.48
CA ARG A 378 16.12 -11.18 1.99
C ARG A 378 15.07 -11.54 0.95
N LEU A 379 15.55 -12.01 -0.20
CA LEU A 379 14.72 -12.52 -1.28
C LEU A 379 14.14 -13.90 -0.92
N PRO A 380 12.93 -14.26 -1.40
CA PRO A 380 12.27 -15.53 -1.08
C PRO A 380 13.04 -16.78 -1.48
N ALA A 381 13.86 -16.69 -2.53
CA ALA A 381 14.69 -17.78 -3.02
C ALA A 381 16.12 -17.32 -3.37
N PRO A 382 17.06 -18.27 -3.53
CA PRO A 382 18.40 -17.97 -4.03
C PRO A 382 18.32 -17.20 -5.35
N VAL A 383 19.18 -16.18 -5.49
CA VAL A 383 19.32 -15.48 -6.77
C VAL A 383 20.16 -16.30 -7.73
N ASN A 384 20.11 -15.94 -9.01
CA ASN A 384 21.11 -16.38 -9.96
C ASN A 384 22.44 -15.66 -9.68
N GLU A 385 23.43 -16.38 -9.16
CA GLU A 385 24.73 -15.79 -8.79
C GLU A 385 25.55 -15.32 -10.00
N GLU A 386 25.37 -15.91 -11.19
CA GLU A 386 26.01 -15.38 -12.42
C GLU A 386 25.45 -14.01 -12.77
N VAL A 387 24.13 -13.84 -12.64
CA VAL A 387 23.45 -12.54 -12.84
C VAL A 387 23.85 -11.55 -11.75
N ARG A 388 23.88 -11.96 -10.48
CA ARG A 388 24.33 -11.10 -9.39
C ARG A 388 25.75 -10.60 -9.67
N LYS A 389 26.69 -11.50 -9.98
CA LYS A 389 28.08 -11.15 -10.30
C LYS A 389 28.18 -10.23 -11.52
N LYS A 390 27.37 -10.45 -12.57
CA LYS A 390 27.33 -9.55 -13.74
C LYS A 390 26.84 -8.14 -13.38
N CYS A 391 25.87 -8.03 -12.48
CA CYS A 391 25.24 -6.76 -12.11
C CYS A 391 26.05 -5.94 -11.09
N ILE A 392 26.61 -6.59 -10.07
CA ILE A 392 27.25 -5.92 -8.91
C ILE A 392 28.73 -6.29 -8.72
N GLY A 393 29.30 -7.15 -9.56
CA GLY A 393 30.71 -7.52 -9.48
C GLY A 393 31.05 -8.20 -8.14
N GLU A 394 32.04 -7.63 -7.44
CA GLU A 394 32.52 -8.09 -6.13
C GLU A 394 32.01 -7.19 -4.98
N GLU A 395 30.98 -6.37 -5.22
CA GLU A 395 30.34 -5.58 -4.16
C GLU A 395 29.74 -6.50 -3.07
N THR A 396 29.86 -6.09 -1.80
CA THR A 396 29.38 -6.86 -0.65
C THR A 396 27.86 -7.03 -0.69
N VAL A 397 27.40 -8.27 -0.47
CA VAL A 397 25.98 -8.60 -0.31
C VAL A 397 25.58 -8.49 1.15
N ILE A 398 24.53 -7.71 1.43
CA ILE A 398 23.92 -7.55 2.74
C ILE A 398 23.13 -8.82 3.06
N THR A 399 23.42 -9.45 4.20
CA THR A 399 22.77 -10.71 4.62
C THR A 399 21.95 -10.56 5.91
N HIS A 400 22.21 -9.51 6.69
CA HIS A 400 21.42 -9.09 7.85
C HIS A 400 20.24 -8.17 7.44
N ARG A 401 19.55 -7.55 8.40
CA ARG A 401 18.46 -6.61 8.12
C ARG A 401 19.09 -5.27 7.68
N PRO A 402 18.76 -4.71 6.49
CA PRO A 402 19.48 -3.53 6.00
C PRO A 402 19.33 -2.28 6.87
N ALA A 403 18.27 -2.19 7.67
CA ALA A 403 18.10 -1.08 8.60
C ALA A 403 19.07 -1.10 9.80
N ASP A 404 19.73 -2.22 10.09
CA ASP A 404 20.73 -2.28 11.16
C ASP A 404 21.97 -1.42 10.83
N ASP A 405 22.19 -1.11 9.56
CA ASP A 405 23.29 -0.25 9.09
C ASP A 405 22.92 1.26 9.09
N ILE A 406 21.66 1.60 9.40
CA ILE A 406 21.18 2.99 9.37
C ILE A 406 21.26 3.56 10.79
N PRO A 407 22.12 4.58 11.05
CA PRO A 407 22.18 5.22 12.36
C PRO A 407 20.89 6.00 12.64
N PRO A 408 20.54 6.28 13.91
CA PRO A 408 19.35 7.07 14.25
C PRO A 408 19.24 8.39 13.47
N GLU A 409 18.06 8.66 12.89
CA GLU A 409 17.85 9.79 11.97
C GLU A 409 16.88 10.85 12.51
N TYR A 410 16.05 10.56 13.52
CA TYR A 410 14.94 11.43 13.94
C TYR A 410 15.40 12.80 14.44
N GLU A 411 16.35 12.85 15.38
CA GLU A 411 16.86 14.11 15.93
C GLU A 411 17.60 14.96 14.89
N LYS A 412 18.26 14.29 13.93
CA LYS A 412 18.88 14.96 12.79
C LYS A 412 17.82 15.69 11.96
N TYR A 413 16.75 14.99 11.56
CA TYR A 413 15.66 15.61 10.79
C TYR A 413 15.00 16.76 11.54
N LYS A 414 14.76 16.59 12.84
CA LYS A 414 14.19 17.64 13.70
C LYS A 414 15.06 18.90 13.70
N GLN A 415 16.38 18.74 13.82
CA GLN A 415 17.31 19.87 13.79
C GLN A 415 17.36 20.57 12.42
N GLU A 416 17.26 19.81 11.33
CA GLU A 416 17.29 20.34 9.96
C GLU A 416 16.08 21.25 9.65
N ILE A 417 14.92 20.99 10.24
CA ILE A 417 13.68 21.75 9.99
C ILE A 417 13.20 22.60 11.18
N LYS A 418 14.01 22.76 12.22
CA LYS A 418 13.61 23.43 13.48
C LYS A 418 12.98 24.83 13.29
N ASP A 419 13.40 25.56 12.25
CA ASP A 419 12.98 26.94 11.98
C ASP A 419 11.72 27.02 11.08
N ILE A 420 11.25 25.89 10.55
CA ILE A 420 10.06 25.81 9.67
C ILE A 420 8.96 24.88 10.18
N MET A 421 9.29 23.90 11.05
CA MET A 421 8.30 23.00 11.63
C MET A 421 7.28 23.76 12.51
N GLU A 422 6.01 23.38 12.41
CA GLU A 422 4.92 23.92 13.25
C GLU A 422 4.36 22.88 14.24
N GLN A 423 4.65 21.60 14.02
CA GLN A 423 4.22 20.47 14.85
C GLN A 423 5.27 19.34 14.82
N GLU A 424 5.26 18.43 15.80
CA GLU A 424 6.23 17.33 15.87
C GLU A 424 6.14 16.38 14.67
N GLU A 425 4.93 16.19 14.15
CA GLU A 425 4.62 15.36 12.99
C GLU A 425 5.30 15.84 11.70
N ASP A 426 5.66 17.13 11.62
CA ASP A 426 6.36 17.68 10.45
C ASP A 426 7.76 17.05 10.29
N VAL A 427 8.41 16.64 11.39
CA VAL A 427 9.69 15.93 11.35
C VAL A 427 9.55 14.62 10.58
N LEU A 428 8.43 13.91 10.79
CA LEU A 428 8.15 12.65 10.12
C LEU A 428 7.76 12.86 8.65
N SER A 429 6.97 13.90 8.36
CA SER A 429 6.66 14.29 6.98
C SER A 429 7.93 14.62 6.19
N TYR A 430 8.85 15.36 6.81
CA TYR A 430 10.15 15.69 6.25
C TYR A 430 11.04 14.47 6.08
N ALA A 431 11.13 13.59 7.09
CA ALA A 431 11.91 12.36 7.02
C ALA A 431 11.53 11.51 5.79
N LEU A 432 10.22 11.37 5.52
CA LEU A 432 9.74 10.57 4.41
C LEU A 432 9.89 11.25 3.05
N PHE A 433 9.60 12.56 2.97
CA PHE A 433 9.54 13.29 1.71
C PHE A 433 10.17 14.68 1.81
N PRO A 434 11.49 14.82 2.01
CA PRO A 434 12.11 16.11 2.37
C PRO A 434 11.73 17.26 1.43
N GLN A 435 11.86 17.05 0.12
CA GLN A 435 11.56 18.09 -0.87
C GLN A 435 10.06 18.42 -0.98
N VAL A 436 9.18 17.43 -0.78
CA VAL A 436 7.73 17.63 -0.88
C VAL A 436 7.22 18.31 0.37
N ALA A 437 7.67 17.84 1.53
CA ALA A 437 7.33 18.39 2.83
C ALA A 437 7.77 19.85 2.95
N MET A 438 8.99 20.20 2.53
CA MET A 438 9.45 21.60 2.55
C MET A 438 8.57 22.52 1.71
N LYS A 439 8.24 22.12 0.47
CA LYS A 439 7.33 22.89 -0.39
C LYS A 439 5.94 23.03 0.23
N PHE A 440 5.44 21.97 0.88
CA PHE A 440 4.17 22.02 1.58
C PHE A 440 4.23 22.95 2.81
N PHE A 441 5.30 22.90 3.62
CA PHE A 441 5.45 23.76 4.80
C PHE A 441 5.55 25.23 4.43
N GLU A 442 6.29 25.56 3.36
CA GLU A 442 6.34 26.91 2.79
C GLU A 442 4.94 27.40 2.43
N LYS A 443 4.21 26.62 1.64
CA LYS A 443 2.85 26.97 1.22
C LYS A 443 1.86 27.07 2.39
N ARG A 444 1.94 26.17 3.36
CA ARG A 444 1.12 26.20 4.59
C ARG A 444 1.36 27.50 5.37
N ARG A 445 2.61 27.95 5.47
CA ARG A 445 2.95 29.23 6.09
C ARG A 445 2.45 30.42 5.28
N GLU A 446 2.59 30.39 3.97
CA GLU A 446 2.06 31.44 3.08
C GLU A 446 0.56 31.62 3.25
N GLU A 447 -0.20 30.53 3.24
CA GLU A 447 -1.65 30.53 3.44
C GLU A 447 -2.07 31.02 4.83
N LYS A 448 -1.33 30.61 5.87
CA LYS A 448 -1.63 30.96 7.27
C LYS A 448 -1.28 32.40 7.62
N TYR A 449 -0.17 32.92 7.10
CA TYR A 449 0.36 34.25 7.45
C TYR A 449 0.11 35.30 6.36
N GLY A 450 -0.50 34.93 5.23
CA GLY A 450 -0.77 35.85 4.12
C GLY A 450 0.49 36.37 3.44
N LEU A 451 1.58 35.59 3.47
CA LEU A 451 2.85 35.96 2.85
C LEU A 451 2.73 35.79 1.33
N ASN A 452 2.35 36.86 0.62
CA ASN A 452 2.26 36.84 -0.83
C ASN A 452 3.67 37.00 -1.44
N GLN A 453 4.16 35.99 -2.18
CA GLN A 453 5.45 36.07 -2.88
C GLN A 453 5.50 37.19 -3.94
N GLU A 454 4.36 37.70 -4.42
CA GLU A 454 4.34 38.86 -5.33
C GLU A 454 4.88 40.14 -4.66
N LEU A 455 4.81 40.25 -3.33
CA LEU A 455 5.44 41.35 -2.57
C LEU A 455 6.92 41.08 -2.24
N MET A 456 7.41 39.85 -2.46
CA MET A 456 8.81 39.48 -2.31
C MET A 456 9.55 39.49 -3.66
N SER A 457 9.21 40.45 -4.53
CA SER A 457 10.03 40.71 -5.72
C SER A 457 11.34 41.37 -5.32
N GLN A 458 12.42 40.95 -6.00
CA GLN A 458 13.83 41.08 -5.64
C GLN A 458 14.43 42.51 -5.62
N GLU A 459 13.73 43.54 -5.18
CA GLU A 459 14.30 44.90 -5.10
C GLU A 459 14.15 45.63 -3.77
N GLU A 460 13.33 45.18 -2.81
CA GLU A 460 13.20 45.90 -1.54
C GLU A 460 13.37 44.99 -0.32
N ASN A 461 14.46 45.26 0.40
CA ASN A 461 14.94 44.59 1.59
C ASN A 461 14.03 44.86 2.79
N ILE A 462 12.78 44.40 2.76
CA ILE A 462 11.78 44.63 3.80
C ILE A 462 11.38 43.30 4.43
N HIS A 463 11.83 43.08 5.67
CA HIS A 463 11.30 42.04 6.55
C HIS A 463 9.99 42.52 7.19
N PRO A 464 8.89 41.75 7.15
CA PRO A 464 7.72 42.04 7.96
C PRO A 464 8.00 41.70 9.43
N VAL A 465 7.65 42.63 10.33
CA VAL A 465 7.55 42.42 11.79
C VAL A 465 6.25 41.72 12.12
#